data_AF-A0A438MJY4-F1
#
_entry.id   AF-A0A438MJY4-F1
#
_cell.length_a   1.000
_cell.length_b   1.000
_cell.length_c   1.000
_cell.angle_alpha   90.00
_cell.angle_beta   90.00
_cell.angle_gamma   90.00
#
_symmetry.space_group_name_H-M   'P 1'
#
loop_
_entity.id
_entity.type
_entity.pdbx_description
1 polymer ?
#
loop_
_entity_poly.entity_id
_entity_poly.type
_entity_poly.pdbx_seq_one_letter_code
_entity_poly.pdbx_strand_id
1 'polypeptide(L)'
;MGRPSKLTPELRDQLCRHLEAGHFLGTAADLCGVGRSTVHRWMARGEEEDAPPEYREFCEALTRARARATDVLVSAAFADAGGGVLIRDVQRPDGTRERAWTPPNGRVALELLARMCPDDWRPVRAVEVSGPQGGPVNVTDDQAVIENIMARIAKAKARRQAEEPGKN
;
A
#
# COMPACT_ATOMS: atom_id res chain seq x y z
N MET A 1 -7.08 -40.61 -4.00
CA MET A 1 -6.15 -39.85 -4.86
C MET A 1 -6.79 -38.50 -5.16
N GLY A 2 -6.32 -37.44 -4.50
CA GLY A 2 -6.90 -36.10 -4.61
C GLY A 2 -6.58 -35.45 -5.96
N ARG A 3 -7.44 -34.52 -6.41
CA ARG A 3 -7.21 -33.72 -7.62
C ARG A 3 -5.87 -32.99 -7.49
N PRO A 4 -4.96 -33.09 -8.46
CA PRO A 4 -3.68 -32.40 -8.40
C PRO A 4 -3.87 -30.88 -8.25
N SER A 5 -3.11 -30.28 -7.34
CA SER A 5 -3.10 -28.83 -7.15
C SER A 5 -2.61 -28.15 -8.42
N LYS A 6 -3.16 -26.98 -8.72
CA LYS A 6 -2.62 -26.11 -9.79
C LYS A 6 -1.31 -25.43 -9.38
N LEU A 7 -0.92 -25.55 -8.10
CA LEU A 7 0.34 -25.00 -7.59
C LEU A 7 1.50 -25.86 -8.08
N THR A 8 2.14 -25.42 -9.16
CA THR A 8 3.36 -26.04 -9.68
C THR A 8 4.58 -25.14 -9.40
N PRO A 9 5.81 -25.68 -9.40
CA PRO A 9 7.02 -24.89 -9.30
C PRO A 9 7.12 -23.79 -10.36
N GLU A 10 6.71 -24.06 -11.60
CA GLU A 10 6.76 -23.10 -12.71
C GLU A 10 5.84 -21.91 -12.47
N LEU A 11 4.64 -22.17 -11.94
CA LEU A 11 3.68 -21.12 -11.59
C LEU A 11 4.19 -20.28 -10.42
N ARG A 12 4.77 -20.91 -9.39
CA ARG A 12 5.44 -20.19 -8.29
C ARG A 12 6.52 -19.27 -8.85
N ASP A 13 7.38 -19.77 -9.73
CA ASP A 13 8.50 -19.00 -10.28
C ASP A 13 8.01 -17.85 -11.19
N GLN A 14 6.91 -18.03 -11.92
CA GLN A 14 6.23 -16.94 -12.65
C GLN A 14 5.71 -15.86 -11.69
N LEU A 15 5.02 -16.25 -10.61
CA LEU A 15 4.53 -15.32 -9.59
C LEU A 15 5.67 -14.55 -8.93
N CYS A 16 6.75 -15.23 -8.54
CA CYS A 16 7.94 -14.60 -7.96
C CYS A 16 8.53 -13.55 -8.89
N ARG A 17 8.70 -13.85 -10.19
CA ARG A 17 9.21 -12.89 -11.17
C ARG A 17 8.37 -11.62 -11.27
N HIS A 18 7.04 -11.75 -11.27
CA HIS A 18 6.17 -10.58 -11.31
C HIS A 18 6.19 -9.77 -10.01
N LEU A 19 6.28 -10.43 -8.86
CA LEU A 19 6.40 -9.75 -7.56
C LEU A 19 7.75 -9.03 -7.43
N GLU A 20 8.84 -9.64 -7.87
CA GLU A 20 10.18 -9.03 -7.92
C GLU A 20 10.22 -7.80 -8.83
N ALA A 21 9.44 -7.83 -9.93
CA ALA A 21 9.24 -6.67 -10.80
C ALA A 21 8.36 -5.56 -10.18
N GLY A 22 7.88 -5.74 -8.95
CA GLY A 22 7.09 -4.74 -8.21
C GLY A 22 5.58 -4.81 -8.46
N HIS A 23 5.06 -5.84 -9.10
CA HIS A 23 3.61 -5.99 -9.23
C HIS A 23 2.95 -6.39 -7.91
N PHE A 24 1.72 -5.90 -7.68
CA PHE A 24 0.88 -6.41 -6.60
C PHE A 24 0.45 -7.86 -6.88
N LEU A 25 0.23 -8.64 -5.83
CA LEU A 25 -0.13 -10.06 -5.93
C LEU A 25 -1.38 -10.33 -6.78
N GLY A 26 -2.35 -9.42 -6.77
CA GLY A 26 -3.52 -9.53 -7.65
C GLY A 26 -3.13 -9.52 -9.13
N THR A 27 -2.39 -8.49 -9.54
CA THR A 27 -1.88 -8.34 -10.91
C THR A 27 -0.93 -9.47 -11.28
N ALA A 28 -0.03 -9.88 -10.38
CA ALA A 28 0.85 -11.03 -10.62
C ALA A 28 0.04 -12.32 -10.85
N ALA A 29 -1.02 -12.53 -10.08
CA ALA A 29 -1.90 -13.69 -10.26
C ALA A 29 -2.63 -13.64 -11.61
N ASP A 30 -3.16 -12.48 -12.00
CA ASP A 30 -3.85 -12.28 -13.28
C ASP A 30 -2.89 -12.51 -14.46
N LEU A 31 -1.64 -12.01 -14.38
CA LEU A 31 -0.59 -12.23 -15.38
C LEU A 31 -0.21 -13.72 -15.52
N CYS A 32 -0.28 -14.48 -14.42
CA CYS A 32 -0.05 -15.93 -14.42
C CYS A 32 -1.31 -16.76 -14.76
N GLY A 33 -2.45 -16.12 -15.04
CA GLY A 33 -3.70 -16.82 -15.34
C GLY A 33 -4.34 -17.55 -14.16
N VAL A 34 -4.06 -17.11 -12.93
CA VAL A 34 -4.60 -17.70 -11.69
C VAL A 34 -5.42 -16.67 -10.94
N GLY A 35 -6.61 -17.06 -10.47
CA GLY A 35 -7.45 -16.14 -9.72
C GLY A 35 -6.78 -15.70 -8.41
N ARG A 36 -6.79 -14.40 -8.14
CA ARG A 36 -6.24 -13.79 -6.90
C ARG A 36 -6.63 -14.54 -5.62
N SER A 37 -7.89 -14.91 -5.46
CA SER A 37 -8.38 -15.65 -4.29
C SER A 37 -7.74 -17.03 -4.10
N THR A 38 -7.34 -17.68 -5.20
CA THR A 38 -6.63 -18.96 -5.15
C THR A 38 -5.23 -18.78 -4.58
N VAL A 39 -4.52 -17.73 -5.01
CA VAL A 39 -3.19 -17.42 -4.49
C VAL A 39 -3.24 -17.06 -3.00
N HIS A 40 -4.21 -16.24 -2.57
CA HIS A 40 -4.40 -15.94 -1.15
C HIS A 40 -4.73 -17.18 -0.32
N ARG A 41 -5.55 -18.09 -0.83
CA ARG A 41 -5.86 -19.35 -0.14
C ARG A 41 -4.62 -20.24 0.02
N TRP A 42 -3.77 -20.30 -1.01
CA TRP A 42 -2.50 -21.03 -0.92
C TRP A 42 -1.53 -20.39 0.08
N MET A 43 -1.50 -19.06 0.13
CA MET A 43 -0.72 -18.33 1.14
C MET A 43 -1.19 -18.66 2.56
N ALA A 44 -2.51 -18.53 2.81
CA ALA A 44 -3.08 -18.86 4.10
C ALA A 44 -2.80 -20.32 4.50
N ARG A 45 -2.96 -21.27 3.57
CA ARG A 45 -2.66 -22.69 3.83
C ARG A 45 -1.17 -22.93 4.13
N GLY A 46 -0.25 -22.12 3.61
CA GLY A 46 1.19 -22.24 3.87
C GLY A 46 1.63 -21.62 5.20
N GLU A 47 0.79 -20.79 5.82
CA GLU A 47 1.04 -20.20 7.15
C GLU A 47 0.54 -21.09 8.30
N GLU A 48 -0.25 -22.12 8.00
CA GLU A 48 -0.74 -23.09 8.99
C GLU A 48 0.40 -23.98 9.53
N GLU A 49 0.30 -24.39 10.80
CA GLU A 49 1.34 -25.22 11.45
C GLU A 49 1.50 -26.59 10.77
N ASP A 50 0.39 -27.20 10.34
CA ASP A 50 0.34 -28.48 9.61
C ASP A 50 0.45 -28.31 8.09
N ALA A 51 0.84 -27.13 7.61
CA ALA A 51 0.92 -26.83 6.19
C ALA A 51 1.81 -27.85 5.44
N PRO A 52 1.35 -28.40 4.30
CA PRO A 52 2.21 -29.20 3.44
C PRO A 52 3.43 -28.40 2.96
N PRO A 53 4.61 -29.03 2.81
CA PRO A 53 5.85 -28.34 2.45
C PRO A 53 5.72 -27.45 1.20
N GLU A 54 4.96 -27.90 0.19
CA GLU A 54 4.78 -27.16 -1.06
C GLU A 54 4.09 -25.80 -0.86
N TYR A 55 3.19 -25.68 0.12
CA TYR A 55 2.53 -24.41 0.44
C TYR A 55 3.42 -23.51 1.28
N ARG A 56 4.18 -24.08 2.22
CA ARG A 56 5.17 -23.30 3.00
C ARG A 56 6.24 -22.71 2.10
N GLU A 57 6.84 -23.53 1.24
CA GLU A 57 7.84 -23.11 0.26
C GLU A 57 7.29 -22.04 -0.69
N PHE A 58 6.03 -22.17 -1.11
CA PHE A 58 5.34 -21.17 -1.90
C PHE A 58 5.22 -19.83 -1.15
N CYS A 59 4.73 -19.85 0.10
CA CYS A 59 4.64 -18.65 0.94
C CYS A 59 5.98 -17.96 1.09
N GLU A 60 7.00 -18.72 1.48
CA GLU A 60 8.33 -18.18 1.67
C GLU A 60 8.91 -17.61 0.37
N ALA A 61 8.70 -18.27 -0.77
CA ALA A 61 9.18 -17.78 -2.05
C ALA A 61 8.55 -16.45 -2.43
N LEU A 62 7.22 -16.31 -2.27
CA LEU A 62 6.49 -15.07 -2.55
C LEU A 62 6.88 -13.96 -1.57
N THR A 63 7.07 -14.28 -0.29
CA THR A 63 7.55 -13.33 0.72
C THR A 63 8.95 -12.82 0.37
N ARG A 64 9.88 -13.72 0.02
CA ARG A 64 11.24 -13.34 -0.45
C ARG A 64 11.20 -12.50 -1.72
N ALA A 65 10.33 -12.83 -2.68
CA ALA A 65 10.16 -12.07 -3.92
C ALA A 65 9.70 -10.63 -3.64
N ARG A 66 8.74 -10.44 -2.74
CA ARG A 66 8.30 -9.11 -2.29
C ARG A 66 9.42 -8.35 -1.58
N ALA A 67 10.16 -9.01 -0.69
CA ALA A 67 11.29 -8.39 0.00
C ALA A 67 12.35 -7.88 -0.99
N ARG A 68 12.64 -8.65 -2.06
CA ARG A 68 13.53 -8.21 -3.14
C ARG A 68 13.02 -6.96 -3.86
N ALA A 69 11.73 -6.88 -4.16
CA ALA A 69 11.16 -5.67 -4.76
C ALA A 69 11.25 -4.45 -3.82
N THR A 70 11.01 -4.65 -2.52
CA THR A 70 11.17 -3.62 -1.49
C THR A 70 12.63 -3.13 -1.41
N ASP A 71 13.60 -4.04 -1.41
CA ASP A 71 15.04 -3.71 -1.34
C ASP A 71 15.51 -2.80 -2.49
N VAL A 72 15.00 -3.04 -3.70
CA VAL A 72 15.26 -2.17 -4.86
C VAL A 72 14.81 -0.72 -4.60
N LEU A 73 13.61 -0.54 -4.04
CA LEU A 73 13.09 0.79 -3.73
C LEU A 73 13.83 1.46 -2.57
N VAL A 74 14.18 0.69 -1.54
CA VAL A 74 14.99 1.19 -0.42
C VAL A 74 16.33 1.68 -0.93
N SER A 75 17.01 0.88 -1.75
CA SER A 75 18.28 1.25 -2.38
C SER A 75 18.17 2.53 -3.20
N ALA A 76 17.10 2.68 -4.00
CA ALA A 76 16.84 3.90 -4.76
C ALA A 76 16.62 5.12 -3.85
N ALA A 77 15.87 4.98 -2.77
CA ALA A 77 15.64 6.06 -1.81
C ALA A 77 16.92 6.50 -1.09
N PHE A 78 17.81 5.56 -0.74
CA PHE A 78 19.10 5.89 -0.13
C PHE A 78 20.09 6.52 -1.11
N ALA A 79 20.15 6.03 -2.36
CA ALA A 79 20.96 6.65 -3.40
C ALA A 79 20.53 8.11 -3.62
N ASP A 80 19.23 8.36 -3.60
CA ASP A 80 18.66 9.69 -3.68
C ASP A 80 19.08 10.60 -2.52
N ALA A 81 18.91 10.13 -1.28
CA ALA A 81 19.32 10.85 -0.08
C ALA A 81 20.83 11.15 -0.07
N GLY A 82 21.64 10.30 -0.70
CA GLY A 82 23.08 10.49 -0.88
C GLY A 82 23.49 11.49 -1.97
N GLY A 83 22.54 12.10 -2.69
CA GLY A 83 22.82 13.07 -3.76
C GLY A 83 22.55 12.55 -5.18
N GLY A 84 21.86 11.43 -5.32
CA GLY A 84 21.46 10.85 -6.61
C GLY A 84 22.36 9.73 -7.10
N VAL A 85 22.05 9.19 -8.28
CA VAL A 85 22.78 8.09 -8.92
C VAL A 85 23.83 8.64 -9.86
N LEU A 86 25.07 8.16 -9.77
CA LEU A 86 26.14 8.52 -10.72
C LEU A 86 25.78 8.00 -12.12
N ILE A 87 25.53 8.91 -13.06
CA ILE A 87 25.16 8.59 -14.46
C ILE A 87 26.33 8.74 -15.42
N ARG A 88 27.40 9.41 -15.00
CA ARG A 88 28.60 9.64 -15.79
C ARG A 88 29.80 9.75 -14.87
N ASP A 89 30.85 9.00 -15.19
CA ASP A 89 32.19 9.18 -14.62
C ASP A 89 33.19 9.07 -15.77
N VAL A 90 33.74 10.20 -16.19
CA VAL A 90 34.66 10.28 -17.34
C VAL A 90 35.98 10.85 -16.86
N GLN A 91 37.05 10.07 -17.04
CA GLN A 91 38.41 10.55 -16.89
C GLN A 91 38.94 11.02 -18.25
N ARG A 92 39.38 12.28 -18.31
CA ARG A 92 39.95 12.89 -19.52
C ARG A 92 41.44 12.55 -19.63
N PRO A 93 42.04 12.65 -20.82
CA PRO A 93 43.47 12.35 -21.02
C PRO A 93 44.43 13.20 -20.19
N ASP A 94 44.00 14.40 -19.77
CA ASP A 94 44.75 15.30 -18.89
C ASP A 94 44.67 14.89 -17.39
N GLY A 95 44.00 13.79 -17.08
CA GLY A 95 43.82 13.27 -15.73
C GLY A 95 42.62 13.86 -14.99
N THR A 96 41.93 14.88 -15.54
CA THR A 96 40.73 15.45 -14.90
C THR A 96 39.57 14.47 -14.93
N ARG A 97 38.72 14.50 -13.90
CA ARG A 97 37.53 13.64 -13.78
C ARG A 97 36.26 14.49 -13.78
N GLU A 98 35.33 14.15 -14.66
CA GLU A 98 34.00 14.74 -14.72
C GLU A 98 32.98 13.70 -14.25
N ARG A 99 32.24 14.03 -13.19
CA ARG A 99 31.16 13.18 -12.68
C ARG A 99 29.83 13.93 -12.75
N ALA A 100 28.78 13.22 -13.16
CA ALA A 100 27.42 13.74 -13.15
C ALA A 100 26.50 12.75 -12.46
N TRP A 101 25.57 13.28 -11.66
CA TRP A 101 24.57 12.52 -10.92
C TRP A 101 23.18 12.86 -11.44
N THR A 102 22.22 11.94 -11.30
CA THR A 102 20.81 12.32 -11.42
C THR A 102 20.47 13.35 -10.35
N PRO A 103 19.65 14.37 -10.66
CA PRO A 103 19.08 15.19 -9.60
C PRO A 103 18.21 14.30 -8.69
N PRO A 104 18.13 14.61 -7.39
CA PRO A 104 17.35 13.78 -6.47
C PRO A 104 15.86 13.71 -6.90
N ASN A 105 15.33 12.50 -7.08
CA ASN A 105 13.93 12.19 -7.41
C ASN A 105 13.32 11.03 -6.59
N GLY A 106 13.93 10.65 -5.47
CA GLY A 106 13.60 9.47 -4.64
C GLY A 106 12.20 9.48 -4.03
N ARG A 107 11.45 10.57 -4.22
CA ARG A 107 10.03 10.68 -3.89
C ARG A 107 9.20 9.54 -4.51
N VAL A 108 9.50 9.10 -5.73
CA VAL A 108 8.77 7.98 -6.36
C VAL A 108 9.00 6.68 -5.60
N ALA A 109 10.25 6.40 -5.19
CA ALA A 109 10.58 5.20 -4.44
C ALA A 109 9.90 5.20 -3.05
N LEU A 110 9.95 6.33 -2.33
CA LEU A 110 9.28 6.51 -1.05
C LEU A 110 7.75 6.37 -1.17
N GLU A 111 7.15 6.94 -2.22
CA GLU A 111 5.72 6.84 -2.50
C GLU A 111 5.27 5.41 -2.83
N LEU A 112 6.12 4.63 -3.49
CA LEU A 112 5.86 3.21 -3.75
C LEU A 112 6.04 2.37 -2.48
N LEU A 113 7.08 2.62 -1.68
CA LEU A 113 7.31 1.95 -0.39
C LEU A 113 6.11 2.14 0.55
N ALA A 114 5.60 3.37 0.69
CA ALA A 114 4.42 3.67 1.51
C ALA A 114 3.15 2.93 1.06
N ARG A 115 3.06 2.52 -0.21
CA ARG A 115 1.93 1.76 -0.76
C ARG A 115 2.12 0.25 -0.65
N MET A 116 3.34 -0.25 -0.82
CA MET A 116 3.63 -1.69 -0.78
C MET A 116 3.85 -2.22 0.64
N CYS A 117 4.42 -1.39 1.51
CA CYS A 117 4.78 -1.71 2.89
C CYS A 117 4.24 -0.61 3.83
N PRO A 118 2.92 -0.39 3.89
CA PRO A 118 2.35 0.75 4.60
C PRO A 118 2.62 0.73 6.11
N ASP A 119 2.73 -0.44 6.73
CA ASP A 119 2.98 -0.52 8.17
C ASP A 119 4.35 0.06 8.57
N ASP A 120 5.35 -0.09 7.70
CA ASP A 120 6.72 0.39 7.94
C ASP A 120 6.97 1.79 7.34
N TRP A 121 6.37 2.09 6.17
CA TRP A 121 6.77 3.23 5.34
C TRP A 121 5.71 4.32 5.18
N ARG A 122 4.47 4.13 5.65
CA ARG A 122 3.46 5.19 5.53
C ARG A 122 3.90 6.41 6.34
N PRO A 123 3.72 7.63 5.83
CA PRO A 123 3.95 8.83 6.62
C PRO A 123 3.04 8.84 7.86
N VAL A 124 3.63 8.98 9.04
CA VAL A 124 2.88 9.14 10.29
C VAL A 124 2.91 10.61 10.69
N ARG A 125 1.73 11.19 10.93
CA ARG A 125 1.60 12.53 11.51
C ARG A 125 1.19 12.38 12.98
N ALA A 126 2.02 12.91 13.88
CA ALA A 126 1.60 13.10 15.26
C ALA A 126 0.52 14.19 15.27
N VAL A 127 -0.74 13.79 15.49
CA VAL A 127 -1.86 14.71 15.65
C VAL A 127 -2.16 14.80 17.14
N GLU A 128 -1.89 15.96 17.72
CA GLU A 128 -2.36 16.28 19.05
C GLU A 128 -3.84 16.67 18.96
N VAL A 129 -4.70 15.89 19.60
CA VAL A 129 -6.14 16.14 19.64
C VAL A 129 -6.46 16.78 20.99
N SER A 130 -6.52 18.12 21.02
CA SER A 130 -6.86 18.91 22.19
C SER A 130 -8.01 19.86 21.93
N GLY A 131 -8.72 20.22 23.00
CA GLY A 131 -9.76 21.22 22.99
C GLY A 131 -9.18 22.65 22.91
N PRO A 132 -10.06 23.67 22.94
CA PRO A 132 -9.64 25.07 22.95
C PRO A 132 -8.55 25.32 24.01
N GLN A 133 -7.49 26.02 23.62
CA GLN A 133 -6.33 26.35 24.47
C GLN A 133 -5.59 25.13 25.06
N GLY A 134 -5.62 23.98 24.39
CA GLY A 134 -4.97 22.75 24.87
C GLY A 134 -5.76 22.05 25.99
N GLY A 135 -7.00 22.47 26.24
CA GLY A 135 -7.88 21.87 27.22
C GLY A 135 -8.43 20.49 26.78
N PRO A 136 -9.23 19.83 27.63
CA PRO A 136 -9.90 18.60 27.26
C PRO A 136 -10.80 18.80 26.04
N VAL A 137 -10.86 17.79 25.18
CA VAL A 137 -11.85 17.75 24.10
C VAL A 137 -13.22 17.63 24.74
N ASN A 138 -14.02 18.68 24.65
CA ASN A 138 -15.41 18.64 25.12
C ASN A 138 -16.20 17.72 24.20
N VAL A 139 -16.42 16.48 24.64
CA VAL A 139 -17.38 15.57 24.04
C VAL A 139 -18.69 15.76 24.81
N THR A 140 -19.51 16.72 24.38
CA THR A 140 -20.86 16.83 24.93
C THR A 140 -21.77 15.87 24.19
N ASP A 141 -22.31 14.90 24.92
CA ASP A 141 -23.53 14.19 24.53
C ASP A 141 -24.72 15.12 24.86
N ASP A 142 -24.66 16.35 24.30
CA ASP A 142 -25.62 17.38 24.66
C ASP A 142 -26.91 17.04 23.95
N GLN A 143 -27.77 16.33 24.67
CA GLN A 143 -29.08 15.94 24.18
C GLN A 143 -29.85 17.16 23.69
N ALA A 144 -29.60 18.34 24.28
CA ALA A 144 -30.11 19.63 23.81
C ALA A 144 -29.56 20.07 22.44
N VAL A 145 -28.27 19.81 22.14
CA VAL A 145 -27.69 20.10 20.81
C VAL A 145 -28.25 19.13 19.77
N ILE A 146 -28.38 17.85 20.10
CA ILE A 146 -28.98 16.83 19.23
C ILE A 146 -30.45 17.19 18.96
N GLU A 147 -31.22 17.52 19.99
CA GLU A 147 -32.63 17.96 19.88
C GLU A 147 -32.78 19.23 19.07
N ASN A 148 -31.88 20.21 19.23
CA ASN A 148 -31.87 21.43 18.43
C ASN A 148 -31.58 21.14 16.95
N ILE A 149 -30.60 20.28 16.66
CA ILE A 149 -30.31 19.83 15.29
C ILE A 149 -31.53 19.12 14.68
N MET A 150 -32.15 18.20 15.44
CA MET A 150 -33.35 17.48 15.00
C MET A 150 -34.54 18.41 14.75
N ALA A 151 -34.78 19.38 15.63
CA ALA A 151 -35.84 20.38 15.46
C ALA A 151 -35.61 21.25 14.21
N ARG A 152 -34.35 21.63 13.93
CA ARG A 152 -33.98 22.37 12.72
C ARG A 152 -34.20 21.55 11.45
N ILE A 153 -33.83 20.26 11.47
CA ILE A 153 -34.07 19.33 10.35
C ILE A 153 -35.58 19.15 10.11
N ALA A 154 -36.38 18.95 11.16
CA ALA A 154 -37.83 18.83 11.06
C ALA A 154 -38.48 20.08 10.47
N LYS A 155 -38.06 21.28 10.92
CA LYS A 155 -38.53 22.56 10.38
C LYS A 155 -38.17 22.75 8.91
N ALA A 156 -36.97 22.33 8.49
CA ALA A 156 -36.55 22.38 7.10
C ALA A 156 -37.34 21.40 6.21
N LYS A 157 -37.60 20.18 6.71
CA LYS A 157 -38.44 19.19 6.02
C LYS A 157 -39.89 19.67 5.86
N ALA A 158 -40.46 20.25 6.91
CA ALA A 158 -41.81 20.82 6.87
C ALA A 158 -41.91 22.00 5.89
N ARG A 159 -40.89 22.86 5.83
CA ARG A 159 -40.81 23.92 4.80
C ARG A 159 -40.79 23.35 3.38
N ARG A 160 -39.95 22.34 3.11
CA ARG A 160 -39.90 21.67 1.80
C ARG A 160 -41.23 21.01 1.42
N GLN A 161 -41.91 20.37 2.36
CA GLN A 161 -43.21 19.72 2.12
C GLN A 161 -44.33 20.74 1.90
N ALA A 162 -44.26 21.90 2.56
CA ALA A 162 -45.18 23.02 2.32
C ALA A 162 -44.89 23.74 0.99
N GLU A 163 -43.63 23.73 0.53
CA GLU A 163 -43.18 24.24 -0.77
C GLU A 163 -43.47 23.27 -1.93
N GLU A 164 -43.88 22.03 -1.64
CA GLU A 164 -44.42 21.06 -2.62
C GLU A 164 -45.96 20.90 -2.49
N PRO A 165 -46.77 21.90 -2.87
CA PRO A 165 -48.21 21.69 -2.96
C PRO A 165 -48.52 20.86 -4.22
N GLY A 166 -48.93 19.61 -4.01
CA GLY A 166 -49.74 18.82 -4.95
C GLY A 166 -49.22 18.70 -6.39
N LYS A 167 -48.38 17.69 -6.66
CA LYS A 167 -48.51 16.97 -7.93
C LYS A 167 -49.79 16.14 -7.88
N ASN A 168 -50.91 16.77 -8.23
CA ASN A 168 -51.97 16.08 -8.96
C ASN A 168 -51.49 15.86 -10.40
#